data_AF-A0A955PVE0-F1
#
_entry.id   AF-A0A955PVE0-F1
#
_cell.length_a   1.000
_cell.length_b   1.000
_cell.length_c   1.000
_cell.angle_alpha   90.00
_cell.angle_beta   90.00
_cell.angle_gamma   90.00
#
_symmetry.space_group_name_H-M   'P 1'
#
loop_
_entity.id
_entity.type
_entity.pdbx_description
1 polymer ?
#
loop_
_entity_poly.entity_id
_entity_poly.type
_entity_poly.pdbx_seq_one_letter_code
_entity_poly.pdbx_strand_id
1 'polypeptide(L)'
;GSFNFRAEPVAARLKANPDFSNIFSSHVHGDPYTPMVRAYLGDTVVFRLLETMTNESMVWTLSGHTFLTERYAGDANRKNSIHIGIAERYDLVVPQAGGPRLQPGDYIHFNGRSSKFSEGAWGILRVLDKEVPDLQKLPAGYSGRNEIPEPRPVCPAGAPVKSFNVVAMDFPSMNFNTKAPEAVEVDFERNILLRNPEGKIYVLEEDVAKTASGLQPMPLTLRANVGDCLKIHLTNQMKESRASFSALSLAFDPKNSLGANVGQNPGDQTVSPGESRTYTYYADPFLGEIASLVWDWGNVMHNPRNGLYGAIIIGPKGAMYRDPKTGADISNKNSWIADVIVDRTVTGYEDRPNYRDAALFFQDEDNIIGTSFMPYVQNVAGLVGVNYRAEPYLFREEQGCTLDRIFQPCSKENPEDPITPVIEAHAGDPVRIHVFGASNEQNGMFGVESHEWPIEPFMRGADQINVVEFSGSEALDAFIPAAGGPYQRTGDYVWSNQRLPYSQSGQWGYLRVLPGSDQRILPLDGRAPGGKEAKLPHEQVVLIKPVDLK
;
A
#
# COMPACT_ATOMS: atom_id res chain seq x y z
N GLY A 1 4.71 -22.15 -1.07
CA GLY A 1 4.75 -21.32 -2.27
C GLY A 1 5.96 -21.72 -3.06
N SER A 2 5.87 -21.77 -4.38
CA SER A 2 7.00 -22.10 -5.25
C SER A 2 6.85 -21.37 -6.58
N PHE A 3 7.96 -21.13 -7.27
CA PHE A 3 7.95 -20.67 -8.66
C PHE A 3 8.53 -21.77 -9.54
N ASN A 4 7.79 -22.16 -10.59
CA ASN A 4 8.21 -23.20 -11.54
C ASN A 4 8.67 -24.51 -10.85
N PHE A 5 7.90 -24.98 -9.87
CA PHE A 5 8.19 -26.16 -9.04
C PHE A 5 9.49 -26.09 -8.22
N ARG A 6 10.04 -24.88 -8.02
CA ARG A 6 11.19 -24.64 -7.15
C ARG A 6 10.80 -23.69 -6.04
N ALA A 7 11.25 -23.97 -4.83
CA ALA A 7 11.02 -23.15 -3.65
C ALA A 7 12.33 -22.96 -2.89
N GLU A 8 12.48 -21.82 -2.23
CA GLU A 8 13.57 -21.55 -1.30
C GLU A 8 12.99 -21.24 0.10
N PRO A 9 12.63 -22.26 0.89
CA PRO A 9 11.94 -22.04 2.16
C PRO A 9 12.79 -21.22 3.14
N VAL A 10 12.21 -20.19 3.75
CA VAL A 10 12.88 -19.33 4.73
C VAL A 10 13.38 -20.13 5.92
N ALA A 11 12.62 -21.13 6.39
CA ALA A 11 13.02 -22.00 7.48
C ALA A 11 14.34 -22.76 7.20
N ALA A 12 14.61 -23.13 5.94
CA ALA A 12 15.86 -23.80 5.57
C ALA A 12 17.06 -22.85 5.67
N ARG A 13 16.90 -21.60 5.22
CA ARG A 13 17.91 -20.52 5.35
C ARG A 13 18.17 -20.23 6.83
N LEU A 14 17.11 -20.04 7.63
CA LEU A 14 17.21 -19.75 9.07
C LEU A 14 17.85 -20.87 9.89
N LYS A 15 17.67 -22.14 9.48
CA LYS A 15 18.38 -23.26 10.10
C LYS A 15 19.90 -23.20 9.86
N ALA A 16 20.33 -22.67 8.71
CA ALA A 16 21.74 -22.50 8.38
C ALA A 16 22.34 -21.23 9.01
N ASN A 17 21.59 -20.13 9.04
CA ASN A 17 21.93 -18.89 9.74
C ASN A 17 20.67 -18.28 10.36
N PRO A 18 20.56 -18.19 11.70
CA PRO A 18 19.35 -17.72 12.37
C PRO A 18 19.10 -16.20 12.25
N ASP A 19 19.99 -15.45 11.62
CA ASP A 19 19.83 -14.00 11.43
C ASP A 19 18.84 -13.69 10.29
N PHE A 20 17.66 -13.18 10.66
CA PHE A 20 16.60 -12.78 9.73
C PHE A 20 17.04 -11.75 8.68
N SER A 21 17.99 -10.87 9.00
CA SER A 21 18.45 -9.85 8.05
C SER A 21 19.28 -10.42 6.90
N ASN A 22 19.73 -11.67 7.02
CA ASN A 22 20.60 -12.33 6.05
C ASN A 22 19.89 -13.39 5.20
N ILE A 23 18.58 -13.61 5.37
CA ILE A 23 17.82 -14.66 4.68
C ILE A 23 18.02 -14.64 3.16
N PHE A 24 18.04 -13.45 2.57
CA PHE A 24 18.11 -13.25 1.11
C PHE A 24 19.54 -13.02 0.59
N SER A 25 20.55 -13.10 1.47
CA SER A 25 21.94 -12.83 1.11
C SER A 25 22.61 -14.04 0.46
N SER A 26 23.05 -13.88 -0.79
CA SER A 26 23.82 -14.91 -1.49
C SER A 26 25.23 -15.06 -0.95
N HIS A 27 25.77 -14.06 -0.25
CA HIS A 27 27.07 -14.18 0.42
C HIS A 27 27.03 -15.16 1.60
N VAL A 28 25.87 -15.29 2.25
CA VAL A 28 25.66 -16.19 3.39
C VAL A 28 25.20 -17.57 2.94
N HIS A 29 24.28 -17.62 1.98
CA HIS A 29 23.55 -18.83 1.66
C HIS A 29 23.70 -19.31 0.20
N GLY A 30 24.39 -18.56 -0.65
CA GLY A 30 24.35 -18.73 -2.11
C GLY A 30 23.04 -18.23 -2.73
N ASP A 31 22.98 -18.21 -4.06
CA ASP A 31 21.76 -17.85 -4.79
C ASP A 31 20.59 -18.82 -4.43
N PRO A 32 19.33 -18.37 -4.47
CA PRO A 32 18.19 -19.22 -4.17
C PRO A 32 18.01 -20.31 -5.22
N TYR A 33 17.39 -21.42 -4.83
CA TYR A 33 17.06 -22.50 -5.73
C TYR A 33 15.93 -22.13 -6.72
N THR A 34 15.12 -21.14 -6.37
CA THR A 34 14.12 -20.55 -7.27
C THR A 34 14.78 -19.98 -8.53
N PRO A 35 14.08 -19.94 -9.67
CA PRO A 35 14.68 -19.46 -10.91
C PRO A 35 15.18 -18.02 -10.77
N MET A 36 16.48 -17.81 -10.95
CA MET A 36 17.07 -16.47 -11.00
C MET A 36 16.88 -15.89 -12.40
N VAL A 37 16.30 -14.69 -12.47
CA VAL A 37 16.21 -13.92 -13.71
C VAL A 37 17.47 -13.07 -13.82
N ARG A 38 18.13 -13.10 -14.99
CA ARG A 38 19.30 -12.27 -15.28
C ARG A 38 19.03 -11.42 -16.50
N ALA A 39 19.38 -10.15 -16.40
CA ALA A 39 19.26 -9.19 -17.47
C ALA A 39 20.45 -8.23 -17.41
N TYR A 40 20.83 -7.65 -18.54
CA TYR A 40 21.74 -6.51 -18.48
C TYR A 40 20.94 -5.23 -18.31
N LEU A 41 21.58 -4.18 -17.79
CA LEU A 41 20.95 -2.91 -17.50
C LEU A 41 20.23 -2.34 -18.72
N GLY A 42 18.98 -1.89 -18.60
CA GLY A 42 18.20 -1.36 -19.73
C GLY A 42 17.51 -2.41 -20.60
N ASP A 43 17.67 -3.72 -20.33
CA ASP A 43 16.88 -4.75 -21.00
C ASP A 43 15.38 -4.61 -20.72
N THR A 44 14.56 -4.82 -21.73
CA THR A 44 13.14 -5.11 -21.49
C THR A 44 13.00 -6.54 -21.01
N VAL A 45 12.35 -6.72 -19.85
CA VAL A 45 12.11 -8.03 -19.24
C VAL A 45 10.61 -8.29 -19.22
N VAL A 46 10.18 -9.43 -19.76
CA VAL A 46 8.77 -9.83 -19.75
C VAL A 46 8.58 -10.97 -18.77
N PHE A 47 7.80 -10.73 -17.72
CA PHE A 47 7.38 -11.74 -16.76
C PHE A 47 6.03 -12.30 -17.20
N ARG A 48 6.02 -13.57 -17.61
CA ARG A 48 4.78 -14.29 -17.89
C ARG A 48 4.39 -15.05 -16.63
N LEU A 49 3.41 -14.52 -15.91
CA LEU A 49 2.85 -15.16 -14.73
C LEU A 49 1.73 -16.07 -15.18
N LEU A 50 1.79 -17.34 -14.77
CA LEU A 50 0.75 -18.32 -15.00
C LEU A 50 0.48 -19.02 -13.68
N GLU A 51 -0.78 -19.01 -13.27
CA GLU A 51 -1.20 -19.67 -12.05
C GLU A 51 -2.20 -20.77 -12.40
N THR A 52 -1.78 -22.04 -12.35
CA THR A 52 -2.57 -23.14 -12.93
C THR A 52 -2.85 -24.31 -11.99
N MET A 53 -2.09 -24.48 -10.91
CA MET A 53 -2.15 -25.66 -10.03
C MET A 53 -2.17 -25.27 -8.55
N THR A 54 -2.77 -24.14 -8.22
CA THR A 54 -2.91 -23.63 -6.86
C THR A 54 -4.38 -23.70 -6.43
N ASN A 55 -4.59 -23.84 -5.12
CA ASN A 55 -5.92 -23.82 -4.48
C ASN A 55 -6.29 -22.45 -3.92
N GLU A 56 -5.39 -21.48 -4.07
CA GLU A 56 -5.45 -20.13 -3.52
C GLU A 56 -4.81 -19.20 -4.53
N SER A 57 -5.24 -17.95 -4.57
CA SER A 57 -4.62 -16.87 -5.34
C SER A 57 -3.29 -16.41 -4.74
N MET A 58 -2.49 -15.76 -5.57
CA MET A 58 -1.16 -15.27 -5.22
C MET A 58 -1.04 -13.78 -5.52
N VAL A 59 0.00 -13.17 -4.97
CA VAL A 59 0.45 -11.84 -5.36
C VAL A 59 1.87 -11.97 -5.83
N TRP A 60 2.23 -11.26 -6.89
CA TRP A 60 3.61 -11.18 -7.32
C TRP A 60 4.10 -9.73 -7.27
N THR A 61 5.15 -9.50 -6.49
CA THR A 61 5.76 -8.19 -6.28
C THR A 61 7.18 -8.20 -6.77
N LEU A 62 7.57 -7.16 -7.52
CA LEU A 62 8.93 -6.91 -7.95
C LEU A 62 9.45 -5.59 -7.35
N SER A 63 10.66 -5.62 -6.81
CA SER A 63 11.31 -4.44 -6.25
C SER A 63 11.97 -3.58 -7.33
N GLY A 64 11.89 -2.25 -7.17
CA GLY A 64 12.61 -1.25 -7.98
C GLY A 64 12.18 -1.12 -9.44
N HIS A 65 11.15 -1.87 -9.85
CA HIS A 65 10.63 -1.90 -11.20
C HIS A 65 9.11 -1.80 -11.18
N THR A 66 8.56 -1.34 -12.28
CA THR A 66 7.11 -1.27 -12.48
C THR A 66 6.73 -1.75 -13.87
N PHE A 67 5.48 -2.15 -14.00
CA PHE A 67 4.83 -2.57 -15.23
C PHE A 67 3.48 -1.87 -15.34
N LEU A 68 2.94 -1.83 -16.55
CA LEU A 68 1.56 -1.39 -16.79
C LEU A 68 0.62 -2.56 -16.48
N THR A 69 -0.48 -2.29 -15.80
CA THR A 69 -1.57 -3.26 -15.57
C THR A 69 -2.15 -3.73 -16.90
N GLU A 70 -2.43 -2.79 -17.81
CA GLU A 70 -2.84 -3.05 -19.18
C GLU A 70 -1.68 -2.82 -20.15
N ARG A 71 -1.01 -3.91 -20.55
CA ARG A 71 0.29 -3.85 -21.28
C ARG A 71 0.29 -3.04 -22.57
N TYR A 72 -0.87 -2.87 -23.20
CA TYR A 72 -1.03 -2.22 -24.51
C TYR A 72 -1.64 -0.82 -24.42
N ALA A 73 -2.03 -0.39 -23.23
CA ALA A 73 -2.55 0.95 -22.99
C ALA A 73 -1.48 1.76 -22.26
N GLY A 74 -0.89 2.75 -22.97
CA GLY A 74 0.25 3.52 -22.46
C GLY A 74 -0.10 4.44 -21.27
N ASP A 75 -1.39 4.68 -21.06
CA ASP A 75 -2.01 5.44 -19.98
C ASP A 75 -2.62 4.55 -18.88
N ALA A 76 -2.37 3.23 -18.92
CA ALA A 76 -2.77 2.33 -17.85
C ALA A 76 -1.98 2.60 -16.56
N ASN A 77 -2.51 2.09 -15.46
CA ASN A 77 -1.92 2.22 -14.15
C ASN A 77 -0.58 1.49 -14.10
N ARG A 78 0.36 2.10 -13.37
CA ARG A 78 1.72 1.59 -13.23
C ARG A 78 1.89 1.02 -11.82
N LYS A 79 2.14 -0.28 -11.75
CA LYS A 79 2.28 -1.01 -10.48
C LYS A 79 3.58 -1.81 -10.44
N ASN A 80 3.99 -2.22 -9.25
CA ASN A 80 5.09 -3.15 -9.03
C ASN A 80 4.64 -4.47 -8.39
N SER A 81 3.37 -4.54 -8.01
CA SER A 81 2.71 -5.70 -7.42
C SER A 81 1.39 -5.93 -8.14
N ILE A 82 1.07 -7.19 -8.37
CA ILE A 82 -0.21 -7.57 -8.96
C ILE A 82 -0.66 -8.91 -8.39
N HIS A 83 -1.93 -8.95 -8.04
CA HIS A 83 -2.66 -10.18 -7.79
C HIS A 83 -2.72 -11.07 -9.06
N ILE A 84 -2.70 -12.38 -8.83
CA ILE A 84 -3.00 -13.36 -9.86
C ILE A 84 -3.89 -14.45 -9.24
N GLY A 85 -4.99 -14.75 -9.93
CA GLY A 85 -5.98 -15.73 -9.54
C GLY A 85 -5.72 -17.12 -10.12
N ILE A 86 -6.53 -18.09 -9.68
CA ILE A 86 -6.47 -19.46 -10.19
C ILE A 86 -6.84 -19.49 -11.68
N ALA A 87 -6.01 -20.16 -12.47
CA ALA A 87 -6.11 -20.26 -13.93
C ALA A 87 -5.95 -18.93 -14.69
N GLU A 88 -5.37 -17.91 -14.06
CA GLU A 88 -5.06 -16.64 -14.71
C GLU A 88 -3.66 -16.62 -15.33
N ARG A 89 -3.49 -15.67 -16.27
CA ARG A 89 -2.22 -15.38 -16.89
C ARG A 89 -2.06 -13.87 -17.08
N TYR A 90 -0.89 -13.37 -16.68
CA TYR A 90 -0.44 -12.01 -16.99
C TYR A 90 0.87 -12.03 -17.75
N ASP A 91 0.98 -11.15 -18.74
CA ASP A 91 2.23 -10.88 -19.46
C ASP A 91 2.69 -9.46 -19.08
N LEU A 92 3.47 -9.36 -18.01
CA LEU A 92 3.91 -8.09 -17.43
C LEU A 92 5.22 -7.65 -18.08
N VAL A 93 5.23 -6.44 -18.64
CA VAL A 93 6.40 -5.88 -19.34
C VAL A 93 7.09 -4.87 -18.44
N VAL A 94 8.28 -5.23 -17.98
CA VAL A 94 9.23 -4.31 -17.34
C VAL A 94 10.06 -3.67 -18.46
N PRO A 95 9.92 -2.36 -18.70
CA PRO A 95 10.47 -1.74 -19.91
C PRO A 95 11.99 -1.68 -19.90
N GLN A 96 12.60 -1.53 -18.72
CA GLN A 96 14.04 -1.44 -18.55
C GLN A 96 14.48 -2.06 -17.21
N ALA A 97 15.40 -3.02 -17.27
CA ALA A 97 16.06 -3.59 -16.11
C ALA A 97 16.93 -2.53 -15.42
N GLY A 98 16.92 -2.54 -14.09
CA GLY A 98 17.47 -1.50 -13.22
C GLY A 98 16.51 -0.33 -12.95
N GLY A 99 15.23 -0.48 -13.31
CA GLY A 99 14.20 0.53 -13.06
C GLY A 99 14.42 1.85 -13.82
N PRO A 100 13.64 2.90 -13.53
CA PRO A 100 13.71 4.20 -14.24
C PRO A 100 15.08 4.89 -14.18
N ARG A 101 15.90 4.54 -13.18
CA ARG A 101 17.23 5.13 -12.94
C ARG A 101 18.39 4.24 -13.40
N LEU A 102 18.11 3.09 -14.02
CA LEU A 102 19.12 2.17 -14.51
C LEU A 102 20.13 1.82 -13.40
N GLN A 103 19.68 1.31 -12.26
CA GLN A 103 20.57 0.87 -11.18
C GLN A 103 20.88 -0.63 -11.31
N PRO A 104 22.17 -1.03 -11.45
CA PRO A 104 22.56 -2.43 -11.46
C PRO A 104 22.64 -2.99 -10.04
N GLY A 105 22.43 -4.30 -9.92
CA GLY A 105 22.41 -5.02 -8.65
C GLY A 105 21.32 -6.09 -8.62
N ASP A 106 21.14 -6.69 -7.45
CA ASP A 106 20.16 -7.73 -7.23
C ASP A 106 18.87 -7.15 -6.64
N TYR A 107 17.77 -7.37 -7.34
CA TYR A 107 16.42 -7.03 -6.91
C TYR A 107 15.70 -8.30 -6.47
N ILE A 108 14.80 -8.17 -5.51
CA ILE A 108 13.94 -9.27 -5.08
C ILE A 108 12.59 -9.22 -5.80
N HIS A 109 12.07 -10.39 -6.16
CA HIS A 109 10.66 -10.58 -6.44
C HIS A 109 10.11 -11.66 -5.50
N PHE A 110 8.89 -11.51 -5.03
CA PHE A 110 8.35 -12.37 -3.98
C PHE A 110 6.82 -12.40 -4.01
N ASN A 111 6.27 -13.36 -3.27
CA ASN A 111 4.84 -13.42 -3.03
C ASN A 111 4.46 -12.53 -1.85
N GLY A 112 3.51 -11.63 -2.06
CA GLY A 112 3.06 -10.68 -1.03
C GLY A 112 2.38 -11.31 0.19
N ARG A 113 1.90 -12.54 0.08
CA ARG A 113 1.29 -13.31 1.17
C ARG A 113 2.39 -13.91 2.05
N SER A 114 2.36 -13.60 3.34
CA SER A 114 3.43 -13.94 4.30
C SER A 114 3.75 -15.44 4.35
N SER A 115 2.73 -16.31 4.40
CA SER A 115 2.92 -17.77 4.37
C SER A 115 3.60 -18.24 3.09
N LYS A 116 3.13 -17.82 1.92
CA LYS A 116 3.69 -18.25 0.63
C LYS A 116 5.10 -17.72 0.41
N PHE A 117 5.38 -16.51 0.91
CA PHE A 117 6.73 -15.95 0.95
C PHE A 117 7.65 -16.83 1.79
N SER A 118 7.27 -17.12 3.03
CA SER A 118 8.04 -17.94 3.97
C SER A 118 8.26 -19.38 3.47
N GLU A 119 7.25 -19.97 2.82
CA GLU A 119 7.34 -21.29 2.18
C GLU A 119 8.31 -21.32 0.98
N GLY A 120 8.73 -20.16 0.47
CA GLY A 120 9.81 -20.05 -0.52
C GLY A 120 9.41 -19.50 -1.89
N ALA A 121 8.27 -18.82 -2.01
CA ALA A 121 7.89 -18.11 -3.23
C ALA A 121 8.57 -16.73 -3.32
N TRP A 122 9.89 -16.74 -3.47
CA TRP A 122 10.70 -15.54 -3.73
C TRP A 122 11.90 -15.88 -4.60
N GLY A 123 12.49 -14.88 -5.26
CA GLY A 123 13.65 -15.04 -6.14
C GLY A 123 14.34 -13.72 -6.43
N ILE A 124 15.39 -13.80 -7.25
CA ILE A 124 16.26 -12.67 -7.56
C ILE A 124 16.15 -12.31 -9.05
N LEU A 125 15.97 -11.03 -9.33
CA LEU A 125 16.29 -10.40 -10.61
C LEU A 125 17.68 -9.76 -10.49
N ARG A 126 18.68 -10.38 -11.11
CA ARG A 126 20.07 -9.88 -11.16
C ARG A 126 20.27 -9.02 -12.39
N VAL A 127 20.53 -7.72 -12.18
CA VAL A 127 20.74 -6.74 -13.25
C VAL A 127 22.23 -6.41 -13.36
N LEU A 128 22.83 -6.76 -14.49
CA LEU A 128 24.27 -6.65 -14.76
C LEU A 128 24.59 -5.39 -15.57
N ASP A 129 25.61 -4.65 -15.17
CA ASP A 129 26.14 -3.49 -15.90
C ASP A 129 27.32 -3.84 -16.83
N LYS A 130 27.76 -5.10 -16.82
CA LYS A 130 28.89 -5.60 -17.62
C LYS A 130 28.58 -6.96 -18.20
N GLU A 131 29.08 -7.20 -19.40
CA GLU A 131 29.00 -8.49 -20.08
C GLU A 131 29.63 -9.62 -19.27
N VAL A 132 28.93 -10.75 -19.23
CA VAL A 132 29.38 -12.00 -18.63
C VAL A 132 29.35 -13.12 -19.68
N PRO A 133 30.26 -14.11 -19.59
CA PRO A 133 30.41 -15.12 -20.65
C PRO A 133 29.20 -16.06 -20.81
N ASP A 134 28.31 -16.11 -19.82
CA ASP A 134 27.20 -17.06 -19.72
C ASP A 134 25.82 -16.40 -19.82
N LEU A 135 25.75 -15.14 -20.28
CA LEU A 135 24.52 -14.44 -20.63
C LEU A 135 24.67 -13.71 -21.97
N GLN A 136 23.89 -14.13 -22.97
CA GLN A 136 23.88 -13.50 -24.28
C GLN A 136 23.13 -12.16 -24.23
N LYS A 137 23.59 -11.18 -25.01
CA LYS A 137 22.87 -9.92 -25.22
C LYS A 137 21.58 -10.16 -26.01
N LEU A 138 20.54 -9.39 -25.71
CA LEU A 138 19.34 -9.38 -26.54
C LEU A 138 19.63 -8.75 -27.92
N PRO A 139 19.22 -9.40 -29.04
CA PRO A 139 19.29 -8.77 -30.36
C PRO A 139 18.40 -7.52 -30.40
N ALA A 140 18.97 -6.37 -30.79
CA ALA A 140 18.32 -5.05 -30.73
C ALA A 140 17.96 -4.56 -29.32
N GLY A 141 18.64 -5.05 -28.29
CA GLY A 141 18.46 -4.63 -26.90
C GLY A 141 19.13 -3.29 -26.51
N TYR A 142 18.85 -2.89 -25.26
CA TYR A 142 19.48 -1.86 -24.40
C TYR A 142 19.25 -0.37 -24.60
N SER A 143 19.05 0.12 -25.83
CA SER A 143 18.67 1.52 -26.11
C SER A 143 18.71 1.79 -27.63
N GLY A 144 18.32 0.83 -28.49
CA GLY A 144 18.50 0.96 -29.95
C GLY A 144 19.96 1.07 -30.42
N ARG A 145 20.94 1.14 -29.50
CA ARG A 145 22.39 1.28 -29.75
C ARG A 145 23.19 0.00 -29.50
N ASN A 146 22.56 -1.07 -28.99
CA ASN A 146 23.22 -2.33 -28.58
C ASN A 146 24.37 -2.16 -27.56
N GLU A 147 24.34 -1.07 -26.78
CA GLU A 147 25.29 -0.77 -25.71
C GLU A 147 24.56 -0.83 -24.37
N ILE A 148 25.18 -1.46 -23.36
CA ILE A 148 24.67 -1.42 -21.99
C ILE A 148 24.75 0.04 -21.53
N PRO A 149 23.63 0.68 -21.16
CA PRO A 149 23.61 2.06 -20.74
C PRO A 149 24.33 2.23 -19.40
N GLU A 150 24.79 3.45 -19.13
CA GLU A 150 25.38 3.79 -17.84
C GLU A 150 24.31 4.04 -16.77
N PRO A 151 24.56 3.63 -15.50
CA PRO A 151 23.70 3.98 -14.39
C PRO A 151 23.56 5.49 -14.22
N ARG A 152 22.33 5.95 -13.93
CA ARG A 152 22.08 7.37 -13.65
C ARG A 152 22.16 7.61 -12.14
N PRO A 153 22.43 8.83 -11.65
CA PRO A 153 22.20 9.14 -10.24
C PRO A 153 20.75 8.84 -9.85
N VAL A 154 20.51 8.17 -8.71
CA VAL A 154 19.15 7.87 -8.22
C VAL A 154 18.32 9.16 -8.19
N CYS A 155 18.83 10.18 -7.51
CA CYS A 155 18.27 11.53 -7.55
C CYS A 155 19.03 12.38 -8.57
N PRO A 156 18.35 12.93 -9.60
CA PRO A 156 18.94 13.91 -10.51
C PRO A 156 19.49 15.14 -9.79
N ALA A 157 20.48 15.79 -10.40
CA ALA A 157 20.97 17.09 -9.92
C ALA A 157 19.83 18.13 -9.96
N GLY A 158 19.63 18.85 -8.84
CA GLY A 158 18.59 19.88 -8.72
C GLY A 158 17.19 19.35 -8.39
N ALA A 159 17.00 18.04 -8.22
CA ALA A 159 15.75 17.51 -7.68
C ALA A 159 15.52 18.06 -6.25
N PRO A 160 14.33 18.58 -5.92
CA PRO A 160 14.01 19.01 -4.57
C PRO A 160 14.22 17.86 -3.57
N VAL A 161 14.86 18.14 -2.44
CA VAL A 161 15.15 17.11 -1.44
C VAL A 161 14.18 17.26 -0.28
N LYS A 162 13.42 16.19 0.01
CA LYS A 162 12.65 16.03 1.24
C LYS A 162 13.38 15.09 2.18
N SER A 163 13.47 15.45 3.46
CA SER A 163 14.17 14.65 4.46
C SER A 163 13.24 14.38 5.64
N PHE A 164 13.21 13.12 6.07
CA PHE A 164 12.36 12.65 7.16
C PHE A 164 13.21 11.89 8.17
N ASN A 165 13.10 12.27 9.44
CA ASN A 165 13.69 11.52 10.55
C ASN A 165 12.63 10.55 11.08
N VAL A 166 12.84 9.28 10.80
CA VAL A 166 11.92 8.19 11.14
C VAL A 166 12.55 7.34 12.24
N VAL A 167 11.75 6.95 13.22
CA VAL A 167 12.14 6.05 14.29
C VAL A 167 11.33 4.77 14.17
N ALA A 168 12.01 3.62 14.14
CA ALA A 168 11.38 2.32 14.39
C ALA A 168 11.44 2.03 15.88
N MET A 169 10.30 1.72 16.52
CA MET A 169 10.25 1.45 17.96
C MET A 169 9.25 0.35 18.32
N ASP A 170 9.49 -0.31 19.46
CA ASP A 170 8.55 -1.23 20.06
C ASP A 170 7.34 -0.47 20.65
N PHE A 171 6.15 -1.02 20.47
CA PHE A 171 4.87 -0.47 20.94
C PHE A 171 3.98 -1.58 21.54
N PRO A 172 4.34 -2.14 22.72
CA PRO A 172 3.63 -3.27 23.33
C PRO A 172 2.21 -2.94 23.85
N SER A 173 1.87 -1.65 23.87
CA SER A 173 0.52 -1.15 24.18
C SER A 173 -0.40 -1.11 22.95
N MET A 174 0.01 -1.68 21.81
CA MET A 174 -0.81 -1.69 20.61
C MET A 174 -2.15 -2.38 20.88
N ASN A 175 -3.23 -1.59 20.80
CA ASN A 175 -4.60 -2.02 21.00
C ASN A 175 -5.45 -1.50 19.83
N PHE A 176 -6.08 -2.43 19.13
CA PHE A 176 -6.90 -2.20 17.95
C PHE A 176 -8.31 -1.73 18.31
N ASN A 177 -8.78 -2.02 19.53
CA ASN A 177 -10.02 -1.48 20.05
C ASN A 177 -9.96 -1.35 21.57
N THR A 178 -9.70 -0.14 22.07
CA THR A 178 -9.56 0.13 23.51
C THR A 178 -10.87 -0.04 24.29
N LYS A 179 -12.01 -0.20 23.60
CA LYS A 179 -13.33 -0.37 24.21
C LYS A 179 -13.77 -1.83 24.26
N ALA A 180 -13.08 -2.73 23.57
CA ALA A 180 -13.41 -4.14 23.46
C ALA A 180 -12.46 -5.02 24.30
N PRO A 181 -12.85 -6.28 24.59
CA PRO A 181 -11.94 -7.27 25.17
C PRO A 181 -10.68 -7.47 24.31
N GLU A 182 -9.59 -7.95 24.90
CA GLU A 182 -8.33 -8.17 24.17
C GLU A 182 -8.43 -9.25 23.09
N ALA A 183 -9.42 -10.14 23.23
CA ALA A 183 -9.73 -11.22 22.30
C ALA A 183 -11.24 -11.44 22.25
N VAL A 184 -11.77 -11.74 21.06
CA VAL A 184 -13.18 -12.06 20.83
C VAL A 184 -13.26 -13.44 20.19
N GLU A 185 -13.91 -14.39 20.87
CA GLU A 185 -14.08 -15.76 20.37
C GLU A 185 -15.02 -15.78 19.16
N VAL A 186 -14.67 -16.56 18.13
CA VAL A 186 -15.45 -16.65 16.88
C VAL A 186 -15.92 -18.07 16.59
N ASP A 187 -15.03 -18.94 16.13
CA ASP A 187 -15.32 -20.32 15.71
C ASP A 187 -14.26 -21.25 16.29
N PHE A 188 -14.68 -22.43 16.77
CA PHE A 188 -13.76 -23.52 17.15
C PHE A 188 -12.60 -23.08 18.06
N GLU A 189 -12.89 -22.30 19.12
CA GLU A 189 -11.89 -21.77 20.08
C GLU A 189 -10.86 -20.80 19.45
N ARG A 190 -11.10 -20.32 18.23
CA ARG A 190 -10.30 -19.28 17.58
C ARG A 190 -10.79 -17.90 18.01
N ASN A 191 -9.87 -16.95 18.10
CA ASN A 191 -10.17 -15.60 18.56
C ASN A 191 -9.70 -14.55 17.55
N ILE A 192 -10.49 -13.50 17.37
CA ILE A 192 -9.99 -12.22 16.85
C ILE A 192 -9.13 -11.60 17.95
N LEU A 193 -7.90 -11.21 17.62
CA LEU A 193 -6.97 -10.57 18.56
C LEU A 193 -7.04 -9.05 18.37
N LEU A 194 -7.35 -8.33 19.45
CA LEU A 194 -7.43 -6.87 19.46
C LEU A 194 -6.25 -6.21 20.18
N ARG A 195 -5.35 -7.02 20.77
CA ARG A 195 -4.11 -6.55 21.38
C ARG A 195 -2.90 -7.21 20.73
N ASN A 196 -1.88 -6.42 20.43
CA ASN A 196 -0.60 -6.91 19.94
C ASN A 196 0.56 -6.51 20.88
N PRO A 197 0.94 -7.36 21.85
CA PRO A 197 2.03 -7.06 22.77
C PRO A 197 3.41 -7.00 22.10
N GLU A 198 3.54 -7.55 20.90
CA GLU A 198 4.77 -7.48 20.10
C GLU A 198 4.77 -6.30 19.12
N GLY A 199 3.78 -5.41 19.23
CA GLY A 199 3.56 -4.28 18.32
C GLY A 199 4.82 -3.46 18.06
N LYS A 200 4.98 -3.02 16.81
CA LYS A 200 6.10 -2.22 16.32
C LYS A 200 5.55 -1.15 15.39
N ILE A 201 6.14 0.04 15.43
CA ILE A 201 5.66 1.18 14.65
C ILE A 201 6.82 1.98 14.07
N TYR A 202 6.58 2.58 12.92
CA TYR A 202 7.35 3.73 12.46
C TYR A 202 6.67 5.01 12.93
N VAL A 203 7.45 5.93 13.48
CA VAL A 203 6.99 7.27 13.87
C VAL A 203 8.00 8.31 13.39
N LEU A 204 7.57 9.56 13.22
CA LEU A 204 8.53 10.65 13.08
C LEU A 204 9.20 10.93 14.43
N GLU A 205 10.47 11.31 14.40
CA GLU A 205 11.26 11.60 15.60
C GLU A 205 10.56 12.62 16.53
N GLU A 206 9.93 13.64 15.95
CA GLU A 206 9.18 14.66 16.69
C GLU A 206 7.91 14.16 17.40
N ASP A 207 7.39 12.99 17.00
CA ASP A 207 6.18 12.39 17.57
C ASP A 207 6.47 11.23 18.54
N VAL A 208 7.74 10.86 18.74
CA VAL A 208 8.15 9.79 19.68
C VAL A 208 7.63 10.08 21.10
N ALA A 209 7.84 11.30 21.59
CA ALA A 209 7.40 11.68 22.94
C ALA A 209 5.87 11.66 23.09
N LYS A 210 5.12 12.07 22.06
CA LYS A 210 3.64 12.05 22.08
C LYS A 210 3.11 10.63 22.09
N THR A 211 3.71 9.76 21.28
CA THR A 211 3.38 8.32 21.23
C THR A 211 3.65 7.65 22.58
N ALA A 212 4.79 7.94 23.21
CA ALA A 212 5.10 7.45 24.55
C ALA A 212 4.14 7.96 25.64
N SER A 213 3.52 9.14 25.44
CA SER A 213 2.55 9.73 26.37
C SER A 213 1.10 9.29 26.16
N GLY A 214 0.85 8.35 25.24
CA GLY A 214 -0.47 7.73 25.06
C GLY A 214 -1.21 8.11 23.77
N LEU A 215 -0.58 8.82 22.82
CA LEU A 215 -1.14 9.00 21.48
C LEU A 215 -1.25 7.63 20.80
N GLN A 216 -2.45 7.23 20.39
CA GLN A 216 -2.64 6.01 19.59
C GLN A 216 -2.11 6.24 18.18
N PRO A 217 -1.04 5.55 17.76
CA PRO A 217 -0.38 5.81 16.50
C PRO A 217 -1.26 5.43 15.30
N MET A 218 -0.90 6.00 14.15
CA MET A 218 -1.30 5.56 12.82
C MET A 218 -0.04 5.08 12.08
N PRO A 219 -0.16 4.14 11.12
CA PRO A 219 0.98 3.76 10.28
C PRO A 219 1.60 4.98 9.61
N LEU A 220 2.92 5.01 9.53
CA LEU A 220 3.65 6.16 8.99
C LEU A 220 3.21 6.43 7.56
N THR A 221 2.69 7.62 7.29
CA THR A 221 2.26 8.05 5.95
C THR A 221 2.99 9.33 5.59
N LEU A 222 4.00 9.21 4.72
CA LEU A 222 4.81 10.32 4.23
C LEU A 222 4.31 10.77 2.86
N ARG A 223 4.48 12.06 2.55
CA ARG A 223 4.09 12.62 1.24
C ARG A 223 5.24 13.31 0.53
N ALA A 224 5.37 13.02 -0.76
CA ALA A 224 6.31 13.67 -1.66
C ALA A 224 5.65 13.92 -3.02
N ASN A 225 6.24 14.79 -3.82
CA ASN A 225 5.72 15.12 -5.14
C ASN A 225 6.51 14.39 -6.22
N VAL A 226 5.91 14.19 -7.39
CA VAL A 226 6.63 13.76 -8.59
C VAL A 226 7.84 14.68 -8.82
N GLY A 227 9.03 14.07 -8.88
CA GLY A 227 10.30 14.75 -9.05
C GLY A 227 11.06 15.05 -7.75
N ASP A 228 10.51 14.73 -6.57
CA ASP A 228 11.21 14.87 -5.30
C ASP A 228 12.20 13.72 -5.05
N CYS A 229 13.35 14.06 -4.49
CA CYS A 229 14.31 13.13 -3.89
C CYS A 229 14.03 13.01 -2.39
N LEU A 230 13.78 11.80 -1.91
CA LEU A 230 13.51 11.55 -0.50
C LEU A 230 14.75 10.98 0.19
N LYS A 231 15.08 11.53 1.36
CA LYS A 231 16.08 10.98 2.28
C LYS A 231 15.38 10.59 3.58
N ILE A 232 15.31 9.29 3.84
CA ILE A 232 14.71 8.75 5.06
C ILE A 232 15.84 8.40 6.02
N HIS A 233 16.04 9.21 7.06
CA HIS A 233 16.96 8.90 8.13
C HIS A 233 16.23 8.03 9.16
N LEU A 234 16.47 6.72 9.11
CA LEU A 234 15.89 5.75 10.03
C LEU A 234 16.81 5.55 11.23
N THR A 235 16.28 5.73 12.44
CA THR A 235 16.90 5.31 13.69
C THR A 235 16.13 4.12 14.28
N ASN A 236 16.84 3.05 14.63
CA ASN A 236 16.22 1.88 15.25
C ASN A 236 16.29 1.98 16.78
N GLN A 237 15.14 2.20 17.43
CA GLN A 237 14.99 2.22 18.89
C GLN A 237 14.32 0.96 19.44
N MET A 238 14.12 -0.09 18.61
CA MET A 238 13.65 -1.38 19.10
C MET A 238 14.73 -2.07 19.94
N LYS A 239 14.31 -2.93 20.86
CA LYS A 239 15.23 -3.59 21.81
C LYS A 239 16.11 -4.66 21.17
N GLU A 240 15.52 -5.49 20.32
CA GLU A 240 16.17 -6.72 19.81
C GLU A 240 16.15 -6.81 18.28
N SER A 241 15.01 -6.47 17.67
CA SER A 241 14.83 -6.62 16.22
C SER A 241 15.65 -5.60 15.44
N ARG A 242 16.20 -6.04 14.30
CA ARG A 242 16.75 -5.12 13.30
C ARG A 242 15.61 -4.42 12.59
N ALA A 243 15.87 -3.20 12.10
CA ALA A 243 14.93 -2.43 11.31
C ALA A 243 15.46 -2.22 9.90
N SER A 244 14.59 -1.88 8.96
CA SER A 244 14.97 -1.20 7.74
C SER A 244 13.81 -0.34 7.26
N PHE A 245 13.95 0.29 6.10
CA PHE A 245 12.88 1.03 5.45
C PHE A 245 12.96 0.67 3.97
N SER A 246 11.88 0.15 3.39
CA SER A 246 11.89 -0.34 2.01
C SER A 246 10.65 0.10 1.25
N ALA A 247 10.81 1.09 0.37
CA ALA A 247 9.77 1.60 -0.53
C ALA A 247 9.96 1.04 -1.94
N LEU A 248 9.47 -0.18 -2.15
CA LEU A 248 9.83 -1.01 -3.32
C LEU A 248 9.34 -0.47 -4.67
N SER A 249 8.31 0.37 -4.68
CA SER A 249 7.71 0.92 -5.91
C SER A 249 8.43 2.17 -6.40
N LEU A 250 9.25 2.81 -5.55
CA LEU A 250 10.04 3.99 -5.90
C LEU A 250 11.37 3.63 -6.57
N ALA A 251 12.03 4.62 -7.15
CA ALA A 251 13.38 4.43 -7.67
C ALA A 251 14.41 4.51 -6.53
N PHE A 252 15.32 3.53 -6.47
CA PHE A 252 16.42 3.48 -5.50
C PHE A 252 17.62 2.70 -6.08
N ASP A 253 18.78 2.79 -5.44
CA ASP A 253 19.93 1.91 -5.71
C ASP A 253 19.78 0.63 -4.88
N PRO A 254 19.63 -0.57 -5.48
CA PRO A 254 19.42 -1.82 -4.75
C PRO A 254 20.62 -2.21 -3.87
N LYS A 255 21.80 -1.66 -4.13
CA LYS A 255 23.02 -1.91 -3.35
C LYS A 255 23.10 -1.11 -2.05
N ASN A 256 22.20 -0.14 -1.86
CA ASN A 256 22.30 0.81 -0.74
C ASN A 256 20.94 1.11 -0.07
N SER A 257 19.87 1.24 -0.85
CA SER A 257 18.57 1.74 -0.40
C SER A 257 17.40 0.78 -0.65
N LEU A 258 17.68 -0.50 -0.93
CA LEU A 258 16.64 -1.54 -0.95
C LEU A 258 16.09 -1.80 0.46
N GLY A 259 16.93 -1.67 1.49
CA GLY A 259 16.54 -1.99 2.88
C GLY A 259 16.59 -3.48 3.21
N ALA A 260 17.07 -4.32 2.29
CA ALA A 260 17.22 -5.76 2.47
C ALA A 260 18.58 -6.22 1.93
N ASN A 261 19.17 -7.23 2.57
CA ASN A 261 20.41 -7.85 2.10
C ASN A 261 20.08 -8.91 1.05
N VAL A 262 19.93 -8.48 -0.20
CA VAL A 262 19.49 -9.34 -1.31
C VAL A 262 20.64 -9.70 -2.23
N GLY A 263 20.79 -10.99 -2.49
CA GLY A 263 21.69 -11.50 -3.49
C GLY A 263 23.15 -11.18 -3.17
N GLN A 264 23.87 -10.70 -4.18
CA GLN A 264 25.27 -10.29 -4.11
C GLN A 264 25.45 -8.80 -3.80
N ASN A 265 24.38 -8.06 -3.50
CA ASN A 265 24.49 -6.66 -3.12
C ASN A 265 25.44 -6.50 -1.90
N PRO A 266 26.30 -5.48 -1.89
CA PRO A 266 27.31 -5.32 -0.86
C PRO A 266 26.74 -4.75 0.44
N GLY A 267 27.38 -5.14 1.55
CA GLY A 267 27.14 -4.55 2.86
C GLY A 267 25.79 -4.93 3.48
N ASP A 268 25.60 -4.46 4.70
CA ASP A 268 24.33 -4.59 5.43
C ASP A 268 23.48 -3.34 5.22
N GLN A 269 22.27 -3.52 4.73
CA GLN A 269 21.29 -2.46 4.47
C GLN A 269 20.25 -2.34 5.59
N THR A 270 20.29 -3.21 6.58
CA THR A 270 19.42 -3.17 7.76
C THR A 270 20.11 -2.42 8.90
N VAL A 271 19.35 -2.01 9.92
CA VAL A 271 19.77 -1.15 11.02
C VAL A 271 19.69 -1.93 12.33
N SER A 272 20.83 -2.16 12.97
CA SER A 272 20.90 -2.75 14.32
C SER A 272 20.15 -1.91 15.36
N PRO A 273 19.68 -2.50 16.47
CA PRO A 273 19.22 -1.74 17.63
C PRO A 273 20.21 -0.64 18.04
N GLY A 274 19.72 0.59 18.23
CA GLY A 274 20.51 1.77 18.60
C GLY A 274 21.22 2.49 17.46
N GLU A 275 21.27 1.90 16.26
CA GLU A 275 21.97 2.48 15.11
C GLU A 275 21.03 3.29 14.20
N SER A 276 21.60 3.98 13.22
CA SER A 276 20.85 4.77 12.24
C SER A 276 21.42 4.62 10.83
N ARG A 277 20.54 4.75 9.82
CA ARG A 277 20.92 4.74 8.40
C ARG A 277 20.01 5.67 7.60
N THR A 278 20.54 6.24 6.52
CA THR A 278 19.74 6.99 5.54
C THR A 278 19.46 6.17 4.29
N TYR A 279 18.18 6.04 3.94
CA TYR A 279 17.70 5.49 2.67
C TYR A 279 17.38 6.62 1.69
N THR A 280 17.71 6.43 0.41
CA THR A 280 17.46 7.41 -0.65
C THR A 280 16.50 6.84 -1.68
N TYR A 281 15.38 7.54 -1.90
CA TYR A 281 14.39 7.22 -2.92
C TYR A 281 14.18 8.41 -3.85
N TYR A 282 13.75 8.14 -5.07
CA TYR A 282 13.37 9.16 -6.03
C TYR A 282 11.98 8.89 -6.59
N ALA A 283 11.12 9.91 -6.49
CA ALA A 283 9.79 9.93 -7.11
C ALA A 283 9.93 10.24 -8.60
N ASP A 284 10.52 9.30 -9.36
CA ASP A 284 10.85 9.54 -10.77
C ASP A 284 9.60 9.89 -11.58
N PRO A 285 9.61 10.94 -12.42
CA PRO A 285 8.49 11.27 -13.30
C PRO A 285 8.00 10.12 -14.20
N PHE A 286 8.85 9.13 -14.49
CA PHE A 286 8.47 7.89 -15.17
C PHE A 286 7.42 7.09 -14.40
N LEU A 287 7.46 7.11 -13.07
CA LEU A 287 6.52 6.41 -12.19
C LEU A 287 5.18 7.14 -12.12
N GLY A 288 5.20 8.47 -12.21
CA GLY A 288 4.01 9.31 -12.05
C GLY A 288 3.54 9.36 -10.59
N GLU A 289 2.24 9.58 -10.40
CA GLU A 289 1.60 9.64 -9.10
C GLU A 289 1.26 8.24 -8.61
N ILE A 290 2.02 7.72 -7.65
CA ILE A 290 1.87 6.36 -7.12
C ILE A 290 1.91 6.35 -5.59
N ALA A 291 1.44 5.25 -5.01
CA ALA A 291 1.60 4.96 -3.59
C ALA A 291 2.57 3.78 -3.42
N SER A 292 3.62 3.98 -2.61
CA SER A 292 4.56 2.92 -2.27
C SER A 292 4.32 2.47 -0.83
N LEU A 293 3.94 1.20 -0.66
CA LEU A 293 4.00 0.55 0.64
C LEU A 293 5.46 0.52 1.13
N VAL A 294 5.64 0.73 2.42
CA VAL A 294 6.91 0.62 3.13
C VAL A 294 6.85 -0.58 4.04
N TRP A 295 7.82 -1.48 3.87
CA TRP A 295 8.00 -2.63 4.75
C TRP A 295 9.33 -2.59 5.47
N ASP A 296 9.31 -3.15 6.67
CA ASP A 296 10.53 -3.59 7.34
C ASP A 296 11.08 -4.87 6.69
N TRP A 297 12.36 -4.83 6.37
CA TRP A 297 13.14 -5.97 5.90
C TRP A 297 14.30 -6.35 6.84
N GLY A 298 14.41 -5.69 7.99
CA GLY A 298 15.29 -6.13 9.08
C GLY A 298 14.85 -7.48 9.65
N ASN A 299 13.54 -7.71 9.75
CA ASN A 299 12.90 -8.99 10.02
C ASN A 299 11.53 -9.03 9.33
N VAL A 300 11.55 -9.14 7.98
CA VAL A 300 10.34 -9.13 7.14
C VAL A 300 9.32 -10.23 7.49
N MET A 301 9.75 -11.30 8.14
CA MET A 301 8.88 -12.42 8.52
C MET A 301 7.96 -12.09 9.70
N HIS A 302 8.33 -11.12 10.55
CA HIS A 302 7.58 -10.83 11.78
C HIS A 302 7.25 -9.34 11.95
N ASN A 303 8.17 -8.44 11.60
CA ASN A 303 8.02 -7.02 11.87
C ASN A 303 6.82 -6.41 11.14
N PRO A 304 6.55 -6.70 9.84
CA PRO A 304 5.33 -6.23 9.16
C PRO A 304 4.04 -6.73 9.81
N ARG A 305 3.94 -8.03 10.17
CA ARG A 305 2.81 -8.57 10.94
C ARG A 305 2.59 -7.81 12.24
N ASN A 306 3.68 -7.42 12.89
CA ASN A 306 3.67 -6.67 14.14
C ASN A 306 3.45 -5.16 13.97
N GLY A 307 3.20 -4.68 12.76
CA GLY A 307 2.82 -3.30 12.49
C GLY A 307 3.93 -2.42 11.93
N LEU A 308 5.16 -2.92 11.76
CA LEU A 308 6.28 -2.13 11.25
C LEU A 308 6.21 -1.99 9.72
N TYR A 309 5.20 -1.23 9.28
CA TYR A 309 4.94 -0.85 7.90
C TYR A 309 4.46 0.61 7.84
N GLY A 310 4.45 1.19 6.64
CA GLY A 310 3.97 2.54 6.39
C GLY A 310 3.81 2.77 4.89
N ALA A 311 3.74 4.03 4.44
CA ALA A 311 3.69 4.37 3.04
C ALA A 311 4.43 5.68 2.72
N ILE A 312 4.86 5.79 1.46
CA ILE A 312 5.18 7.06 0.81
C ILE A 312 4.17 7.26 -0.32
N ILE A 313 3.37 8.31 -0.22
CA ILE A 313 2.41 8.72 -1.25
C ILE A 313 3.06 9.81 -2.13
N ILE A 314 3.08 9.56 -3.44
CA ILE A 314 3.60 10.49 -4.43
C ILE A 314 2.43 11.23 -5.09
N GLY A 315 2.29 12.51 -4.75
CA GLY A 315 1.29 13.40 -5.33
C GLY A 315 1.81 14.18 -6.55
N PRO A 316 0.96 15.04 -7.13
CA PRO A 316 1.30 15.86 -8.28
C PRO A 316 2.53 16.72 -8.04
N LYS A 317 3.29 17.00 -9.10
CA LYS A 317 4.47 17.87 -9.04
C LYS A 317 4.09 19.24 -8.44
N GLY A 318 4.84 19.69 -7.43
CA GLY A 318 4.63 21.00 -6.80
C GLY A 318 3.44 21.09 -5.84
N ALA A 319 2.66 20.02 -5.65
CA ALA A 319 1.51 20.05 -4.75
C ALA A 319 1.90 20.36 -3.29
N MET A 320 0.98 21.00 -2.57
CA MET A 320 1.07 21.23 -1.14
C MET A 320 0.08 20.35 -0.39
N TYR A 321 0.45 19.93 0.82
CA TYR A 321 -0.36 19.06 1.64
C TYR A 321 -0.82 19.77 2.90
N ARG A 322 -2.13 19.73 3.14
CA ARG A 322 -2.76 20.48 4.22
C ARG A 322 -3.58 19.57 5.12
N ASP A 323 -3.55 19.79 6.41
CA ASP A 323 -4.46 19.15 7.36
C ASP A 323 -5.91 19.62 7.07
N PRO A 324 -6.86 18.71 6.77
CA PRO A 324 -8.22 19.10 6.38
C PRO A 324 -8.96 19.91 7.44
N LYS A 325 -8.63 19.78 8.73
CA LYS A 325 -9.34 20.43 9.83
C LYS A 325 -8.77 21.81 10.15
N THR A 326 -7.45 21.88 10.28
CA THR A 326 -6.73 23.04 10.78
C THR A 326 -6.16 23.93 9.69
N GLY A 327 -5.98 23.38 8.49
CA GLY A 327 -5.34 24.07 7.38
C GLY A 327 -3.81 24.15 7.48
N ALA A 328 -3.20 23.49 8.48
CA ALA A 328 -1.75 23.48 8.67
C ALA A 328 -1.04 22.70 7.55
N ASP A 329 0.16 23.14 7.18
CA ASP A 329 1.02 22.38 6.26
C ASP A 329 1.50 21.09 6.94
N ILE A 330 1.19 19.96 6.31
CA ILE A 330 1.55 18.61 6.77
C ILE A 330 2.48 17.90 5.78
N SER A 331 3.09 18.62 4.84
CA SER A 331 3.99 18.06 3.82
C SER A 331 5.17 17.28 4.40
N ASN A 332 5.57 17.60 5.64
CA ASN A 332 6.64 16.92 6.37
C ASN A 332 6.14 16.21 7.65
N LYS A 333 4.84 15.94 7.76
CA LYS A 333 4.22 15.33 8.95
C LYS A 333 3.72 13.92 8.65
N ASN A 334 3.56 13.11 9.70
CA ASN A 334 2.89 11.83 9.60
C ASN A 334 1.38 12.04 9.67
N SER A 335 0.68 11.83 8.56
CA SER A 335 -0.78 11.88 8.55
C SER A 335 -1.37 10.92 7.55
N TRP A 336 -2.33 10.12 7.97
CA TRP A 336 -3.07 9.23 7.06
C TRP A 336 -4.10 10.01 6.22
N ILE A 337 -4.43 11.26 6.56
CA ILE A 337 -5.32 12.16 5.79
C ILE A 337 -4.62 13.45 5.37
N ALA A 338 -4.96 13.97 4.20
CA ALA A 338 -4.53 15.27 3.73
C ALA A 338 -5.50 15.88 2.73
N ASP A 339 -5.50 17.21 2.62
CA ASP A 339 -5.91 17.90 1.42
C ASP A 339 -4.69 18.01 0.49
N VAL A 340 -4.85 17.65 -0.78
CA VAL A 340 -3.84 17.85 -1.80
C VAL A 340 -4.22 19.07 -2.62
N ILE A 341 -3.41 20.13 -2.48
CA ILE A 341 -3.57 21.38 -3.20
C ILE A 341 -2.64 21.35 -4.40
N VAL A 342 -3.23 21.22 -5.59
CA VAL A 342 -2.49 21.07 -6.85
C VAL A 342 -1.91 22.42 -7.26
N ASP A 343 -0.62 22.43 -7.61
CA ASP A 343 0.02 23.61 -8.18
C ASP A 343 -0.39 23.79 -9.65
N ARG A 344 -1.40 24.64 -9.87
CA ARG A 344 -1.94 24.97 -11.21
C ARG A 344 -0.98 25.81 -12.07
N THR A 345 0.19 26.20 -11.55
CA THR A 345 1.24 26.86 -12.35
C THR A 345 2.09 25.85 -13.14
N VAL A 346 2.03 24.56 -12.79
CA VAL A 346 2.68 23.48 -13.53
C VAL A 346 1.90 23.19 -14.81
N THR A 347 2.62 23.15 -15.94
CA THR A 347 2.02 22.88 -17.26
C THR A 347 1.26 21.55 -17.26
N GLY A 348 0.00 21.58 -17.69
CA GLY A 348 -0.90 20.43 -17.73
C GLY A 348 -1.73 20.22 -16.47
N TYR A 349 -1.56 21.05 -15.44
CA TYR A 349 -2.33 21.01 -14.18
C TYR A 349 -3.37 22.14 -14.06
N GLU A 350 -3.55 22.95 -15.10
CA GLU A 350 -4.36 24.18 -15.07
C GLU A 350 -5.80 23.92 -14.59
N ASP A 351 -6.40 22.82 -15.05
CA ASP A 351 -7.77 22.42 -14.74
C ASP A 351 -7.85 21.26 -13.74
N ARG A 352 -6.73 20.86 -13.12
CA ARG A 352 -6.74 19.75 -12.16
C ARG A 352 -7.40 20.18 -10.85
N PRO A 353 -8.36 19.38 -10.33
CA PRO A 353 -9.00 19.68 -9.06
C PRO A 353 -8.05 19.38 -7.90
N ASN A 354 -8.22 20.13 -6.81
CA ASN A 354 -7.74 19.69 -5.51
C ASN A 354 -8.55 18.47 -5.06
N TYR A 355 -7.99 17.64 -4.18
CA TYR A 355 -8.68 16.44 -3.71
C TYR A 355 -8.35 16.12 -2.26
N ARG A 356 -9.25 15.37 -1.62
CA ARG A 356 -9.03 14.77 -0.30
C ARG A 356 -8.25 13.47 -0.48
N ASP A 357 -7.30 13.22 0.40
CA ASP A 357 -6.36 12.11 0.30
C ASP A 357 -6.40 11.33 1.62
N ALA A 358 -6.60 10.02 1.55
CA ALA A 358 -6.70 9.15 2.72
C ALA A 358 -5.92 7.85 2.51
N ALA A 359 -5.28 7.34 3.56
CA ALA A 359 -4.50 6.10 3.52
C ALA A 359 -5.07 5.06 4.51
N LEU A 360 -5.40 3.88 3.98
CA LEU A 360 -5.91 2.74 4.73
C LEU A 360 -4.95 1.55 4.57
N PHE A 361 -4.48 1.02 5.68
CA PHE A 361 -3.52 -0.07 5.81
C PHE A 361 -4.22 -1.28 6.39
N PHE A 362 -4.62 -2.19 5.52
CA PHE A 362 -5.30 -3.43 5.90
C PHE A 362 -4.26 -4.46 6.34
N GLN A 363 -4.58 -5.22 7.37
CA GLN A 363 -3.78 -6.35 7.82
C GLN A 363 -4.64 -7.50 8.30
N ASP A 364 -4.19 -8.71 8.04
CA ASP A 364 -4.72 -9.96 8.58
C ASP A 364 -3.64 -11.04 8.63
N GLU A 365 -3.80 -11.99 9.56
CA GLU A 365 -2.91 -13.14 9.70
C GLU A 365 -3.62 -14.49 9.55
N ASP A 366 -4.89 -14.48 9.13
CA ASP A 366 -5.67 -15.70 9.03
C ASP A 366 -5.35 -16.47 7.74
N ASN A 367 -4.45 -17.44 7.85
CA ASN A 367 -4.12 -18.31 6.72
C ASN A 367 -5.13 -19.46 6.50
N ILE A 368 -6.15 -19.62 7.35
CA ILE A 368 -7.11 -20.74 7.31
C ILE A 368 -8.41 -20.35 6.61
N ILE A 369 -8.89 -19.13 6.82
CA ILE A 369 -10.16 -18.67 6.26
C ILE A 369 -10.16 -18.76 4.72
N GLY A 370 -11.22 -19.36 4.17
CA GLY A 370 -11.35 -19.56 2.72
C GLY A 370 -10.51 -20.71 2.14
N THR A 371 -9.81 -21.49 2.96
CA THR A 371 -9.11 -22.70 2.51
C THR A 371 -10.04 -23.92 2.42
N SER A 372 -9.57 -24.97 1.74
CA SER A 372 -10.30 -26.23 1.55
C SER A 372 -10.10 -27.24 2.68
N PHE A 373 -9.61 -26.83 3.86
CA PHE A 373 -9.34 -27.72 4.99
C PHE A 373 -10.52 -27.75 5.98
N MET A 374 -10.85 -28.94 6.50
CA MET A 374 -11.89 -29.12 7.51
C MET A 374 -11.34 -28.88 8.93
N PRO A 375 -12.09 -28.24 9.84
CA PRO A 375 -13.43 -27.66 9.62
C PRO A 375 -13.38 -26.38 8.79
N TYR A 376 -14.38 -26.18 7.93
CA TYR A 376 -14.52 -24.94 7.18
C TYR A 376 -14.93 -23.80 8.12
N VAL A 377 -13.98 -22.95 8.46
CA VAL A 377 -14.19 -21.76 9.31
C VAL A 377 -14.98 -20.71 8.55
N GLN A 378 -15.89 -20.00 9.23
CA GLN A 378 -16.70 -18.94 8.64
C GLN A 378 -16.22 -17.55 9.07
N ASN A 379 -15.60 -17.47 10.24
CA ASN A 379 -15.08 -16.23 10.80
C ASN A 379 -13.55 -16.15 10.73
N VAL A 380 -13.06 -14.93 10.56
CA VAL A 380 -11.62 -14.62 10.59
C VAL A 380 -11.15 -14.64 12.05
N ALA A 381 -9.95 -15.17 12.28
CA ALA A 381 -9.28 -15.12 13.57
C ALA A 381 -7.86 -14.54 13.47
N GLY A 382 -7.23 -14.32 14.62
CA GLY A 382 -5.93 -13.68 14.71
C GLY A 382 -6.02 -12.15 14.71
N LEU A 383 -4.87 -11.51 14.55
CA LEU A 383 -4.71 -10.07 14.46
C LEU A 383 -5.22 -9.56 13.10
N VAL A 384 -6.34 -8.83 13.12
CA VAL A 384 -6.98 -8.26 11.94
C VAL A 384 -7.28 -6.80 12.20
N GLY A 385 -7.06 -5.94 11.22
CA GLY A 385 -7.46 -4.54 11.34
C GLY A 385 -7.09 -3.65 10.18
N VAL A 386 -7.39 -2.37 10.35
CA VAL A 386 -7.07 -1.27 9.45
C VAL A 386 -6.46 -0.13 10.25
N ASN A 387 -5.26 0.33 9.90
CA ASN A 387 -4.54 1.42 10.59
C ASN A 387 -4.41 1.19 12.11
N TYR A 388 -4.02 -0.02 12.51
CA TYR A 388 -3.96 -0.45 13.91
C TYR A 388 -5.28 -0.32 14.68
N ARG A 389 -6.42 -0.45 13.99
CA ARG A 389 -7.78 -0.41 14.55
C ARG A 389 -8.63 -1.55 14.02
N ALA A 390 -9.62 -1.97 14.80
CA ALA A 390 -10.65 -2.89 14.35
C ALA A 390 -11.97 -2.63 15.09
N GLU A 391 -13.08 -2.75 14.38
CA GLU A 391 -14.42 -2.56 14.94
C GLU A 391 -15.29 -3.82 14.73
N PRO A 392 -15.04 -4.93 15.47
CA PRO A 392 -15.71 -6.21 15.22
C PRO A 392 -17.22 -6.15 15.49
N TYR A 393 -18.01 -6.91 14.72
CA TYR A 393 -19.46 -6.93 14.86
C TYR A 393 -19.90 -7.56 16.18
N LEU A 394 -19.29 -8.69 16.57
CA LEU A 394 -19.60 -9.37 17.82
C LEU A 394 -19.50 -8.43 19.03
N PHE A 395 -18.45 -7.61 19.07
CA PHE A 395 -18.29 -6.58 20.09
C PHE A 395 -19.44 -5.54 20.06
N ARG A 396 -19.85 -5.11 18.87
CA ARG A 396 -20.97 -4.16 18.73
C ARG A 396 -22.30 -4.78 19.11
N GLU A 397 -22.53 -6.05 18.79
CA GLU A 397 -23.72 -6.79 19.21
C GLU A 397 -23.80 -6.91 20.74
N GLU A 398 -22.66 -7.14 21.41
CA GLU A 398 -22.56 -7.09 22.88
C GLU A 398 -22.90 -5.69 23.45
N GLN A 399 -22.62 -4.62 22.69
CA GLN A 399 -23.06 -3.25 23.03
C GLN A 399 -24.54 -2.97 22.72
N GLY A 400 -25.28 -3.95 22.18
CA GLY A 400 -26.70 -3.83 21.87
C GLY A 400 -27.00 -3.35 20.45
N CYS A 401 -26.03 -3.31 19.54
CA CYS A 401 -26.33 -3.18 18.11
C CYS A 401 -27.06 -4.43 17.59
N THR A 402 -28.04 -4.23 16.72
CA THR A 402 -28.66 -5.29 15.91
C THR A 402 -28.00 -5.32 14.52
N LEU A 403 -28.02 -6.48 13.85
CA LEU A 403 -27.36 -6.64 12.54
C LEU A 403 -27.88 -5.66 11.47
N ASP A 404 -29.16 -5.29 11.48
CA ASP A 404 -29.74 -4.30 10.57
C ASP A 404 -29.21 -2.87 10.80
N ARG A 405 -28.55 -2.62 11.93
CA ARG A 405 -27.97 -1.33 12.32
C ARG A 405 -26.49 -1.44 12.67
N ILE A 406 -25.80 -2.49 12.22
CA ILE A 406 -24.42 -2.77 12.66
C ILE A 406 -23.45 -1.64 12.30
N PHE A 407 -23.70 -0.95 11.19
CA PHE A 407 -22.94 0.21 10.71
C PHE A 407 -23.48 1.56 11.20
N GLN A 408 -24.43 1.58 12.14
CA GLN A 408 -24.91 2.79 12.79
C GLN A 408 -24.43 2.81 14.24
N PRO A 409 -24.32 3.98 14.89
CA PRO A 409 -24.01 4.04 16.31
C PRO A 409 -24.96 3.14 17.14
N CYS A 410 -24.38 2.27 17.99
CA CYS A 410 -25.15 1.31 18.79
C CYS A 410 -26.05 2.02 19.80
N SER A 411 -25.54 3.07 20.45
CA SER A 411 -26.34 3.95 21.31
C SER A 411 -26.97 5.09 20.50
N LYS A 412 -28.28 5.28 20.67
CA LYS A 412 -28.98 6.47 20.14
C LYS A 412 -28.79 7.71 21.03
N GLU A 413 -28.54 7.51 22.31
CA GLU A 413 -28.43 8.60 23.29
C GLU A 413 -27.06 9.27 23.21
N ASN A 414 -26.01 8.47 23.05
CA ASN A 414 -24.62 8.92 22.89
C ASN A 414 -24.03 8.24 21.64
N PRO A 415 -24.33 8.74 20.43
CA PRO A 415 -23.80 8.16 19.21
C PRO A 415 -22.29 8.37 19.15
N GLU A 416 -21.56 7.29 18.90
CA GLU A 416 -20.11 7.31 18.72
C GLU A 416 -19.75 6.77 17.34
N ASP A 417 -18.73 7.38 16.75
CA ASP A 417 -18.08 6.87 15.54
C ASP A 417 -17.31 5.58 15.87
N PRO A 418 -17.13 4.66 14.89
CA PRO A 418 -16.29 3.49 15.07
C PRO A 418 -14.84 3.90 15.35
N ILE A 419 -14.07 3.03 16.01
CA ILE A 419 -12.65 3.35 16.29
C ILE A 419 -11.80 3.34 15.02
N THR A 420 -12.27 2.68 13.96
CA THR A 420 -11.65 2.63 12.63
C THR A 420 -11.71 4.00 11.93
N PRO A 421 -10.88 4.21 10.88
CA PRO A 421 -10.78 5.50 10.22
C PRO A 421 -12.12 6.07 9.69
N VAL A 422 -12.39 7.33 9.98
CA VAL A 422 -13.50 8.11 9.39
C VAL A 422 -12.91 9.13 8.42
N ILE A 423 -13.16 8.93 7.12
CA ILE A 423 -12.75 9.83 6.05
C ILE A 423 -13.82 10.92 5.91
N GLU A 424 -13.46 12.18 6.10
CA GLU A 424 -14.38 13.31 5.99
C GLU A 424 -14.14 14.07 4.68
N ALA A 425 -15.20 14.35 3.92
CA ALA A 425 -15.16 15.13 2.69
C ALA A 425 -16.44 15.96 2.54
N HIS A 426 -16.38 17.13 1.91
CA HIS A 426 -17.61 17.84 1.54
C HIS A 426 -18.26 17.18 0.33
N ALA A 427 -19.58 17.27 0.22
CA ALA A 427 -20.32 16.78 -0.94
C ALA A 427 -19.75 17.36 -2.25
N GLY A 428 -19.39 16.47 -3.17
CA GLY A 428 -18.75 16.83 -4.44
C GLY A 428 -17.22 16.93 -4.42
N ASP A 429 -16.57 16.89 -3.25
CA ASP A 429 -15.10 16.85 -3.19
C ASP A 429 -14.58 15.56 -3.86
N PRO A 430 -13.57 15.63 -4.74
CA PRO A 430 -12.84 14.44 -5.18
C PRO A 430 -12.07 13.83 -4.02
N VAL A 431 -12.07 12.50 -3.91
CA VAL A 431 -11.39 11.75 -2.84
C VAL A 431 -10.50 10.67 -3.45
N ARG A 432 -9.23 10.63 -3.07
CA ARG A 432 -8.30 9.53 -3.35
C ARG A 432 -8.09 8.73 -2.08
N ILE A 433 -8.47 7.45 -2.11
CA ILE A 433 -8.23 6.53 -1.01
C ILE A 433 -7.15 5.53 -1.44
N HIS A 434 -5.99 5.61 -0.78
CA HIS A 434 -4.91 4.65 -0.90
C HIS A 434 -5.22 3.44 -0.02
N VAL A 435 -5.25 2.25 -0.61
CA VAL A 435 -5.48 0.99 0.09
C VAL A 435 -4.22 0.16 -0.02
N PHE A 436 -3.66 -0.18 1.13
CA PHE A 436 -2.45 -0.97 1.26
C PHE A 436 -2.77 -2.31 1.90
N GLY A 437 -2.36 -3.40 1.25
CA GLY A 437 -2.24 -4.70 1.89
C GLY A 437 -0.96 -4.75 2.71
N ALA A 438 -1.02 -4.20 3.92
CA ALA A 438 0.16 -3.91 4.73
C ALA A 438 0.82 -5.18 5.28
N SER A 439 0.03 -6.20 5.62
CA SER A 439 0.51 -7.54 5.98
C SER A 439 -0.71 -8.45 5.97
N ASN A 440 -0.86 -9.26 4.93
CA ASN A 440 -2.08 -10.03 4.70
C ASN A 440 -1.74 -11.48 4.35
N GLU A 441 -2.46 -12.41 4.96
CA GLU A 441 -2.41 -13.84 4.59
C GLU A 441 -3.41 -14.19 3.49
N GLN A 442 -4.43 -13.36 3.29
CA GLN A 442 -5.48 -13.59 2.31
C GLN A 442 -5.75 -12.31 1.51
N ASN A 443 -6.47 -12.48 0.42
CA ASN A 443 -6.90 -11.34 -0.39
C ASN A 443 -8.12 -10.67 0.25
N GLY A 444 -8.15 -9.34 0.17
CA GLY A 444 -9.27 -8.50 0.54
C GLY A 444 -9.95 -7.90 -0.68
N MET A 445 -11.16 -7.40 -0.49
CA MET A 445 -11.94 -6.71 -1.51
C MET A 445 -12.29 -5.33 -0.98
N PHE A 446 -11.67 -4.25 -1.43
CA PHE A 446 -11.99 -2.92 -0.95
C PHE A 446 -13.19 -2.37 -1.71
N GLY A 447 -14.20 -1.87 -0.99
CA GLY A 447 -15.35 -1.21 -1.59
C GLY A 447 -15.82 -0.02 -0.77
N VAL A 448 -16.48 0.93 -1.43
CA VAL A 448 -17.13 2.09 -0.81
C VAL A 448 -18.58 2.13 -1.28
N GLU A 449 -19.51 2.13 -0.33
CA GLU A 449 -20.94 2.17 -0.60
C GLU A 449 -21.31 3.35 -1.51
N SER A 450 -22.07 3.08 -2.57
CA SER A 450 -22.61 4.08 -3.51
C SER A 450 -21.57 4.96 -4.23
N HIS A 451 -20.28 4.61 -4.16
CA HIS A 451 -19.20 5.30 -4.87
C HIS A 451 -18.56 4.35 -5.88
N GLU A 452 -18.21 4.91 -7.03
CA GLU A 452 -17.50 4.22 -8.11
C GLU A 452 -16.27 5.03 -8.51
N TRP A 453 -15.29 4.36 -9.07
CA TRP A 453 -14.06 4.95 -9.60
C TRP A 453 -13.57 4.16 -10.82
N PRO A 454 -12.78 4.77 -11.71
CA PRO A 454 -12.18 4.04 -12.83
C PRO A 454 -11.21 2.95 -12.34
N ILE A 455 -11.31 1.74 -12.91
CA ILE A 455 -10.33 0.66 -12.66
C ILE A 455 -8.92 1.06 -13.12
N GLU A 456 -8.84 1.82 -14.20
CA GLU A 456 -7.62 2.40 -14.76
C GLU A 456 -7.68 3.93 -14.67
N PRO A 457 -7.20 4.54 -13.58
CA PRO A 457 -7.51 5.92 -13.21
C PRO A 457 -6.93 6.98 -14.15
N PHE A 458 -5.89 6.63 -14.90
CA PHE A 458 -5.26 7.54 -15.86
C PHE A 458 -5.75 7.30 -17.30
N MET A 459 -6.55 6.26 -17.52
CA MET A 459 -7.08 5.89 -18.84
C MET A 459 -8.48 6.48 -19.05
N ARG A 460 -8.62 7.24 -20.14
CA ARG A 460 -9.92 7.85 -20.48
C ARG A 460 -10.93 6.79 -20.89
N GLY A 461 -12.09 6.77 -20.25
CA GLY A 461 -13.17 5.85 -20.57
C GLY A 461 -12.98 4.45 -19.98
N ALA A 462 -12.08 4.30 -19.00
CA ALA A 462 -11.96 3.09 -18.21
C ALA A 462 -13.28 2.75 -17.50
N ASP A 463 -13.54 1.44 -17.38
CA ASP A 463 -14.71 0.93 -16.68
C ASP A 463 -14.73 1.43 -15.23
N GLN A 464 -15.93 1.79 -14.78
CA GLN A 464 -16.16 2.18 -13.39
C GLN A 464 -16.39 0.93 -12.54
N ILE A 465 -15.75 0.89 -11.38
CA ILE A 465 -15.88 -0.16 -10.39
C ILE A 465 -16.18 0.45 -9.03
N ASN A 466 -16.90 -0.29 -8.19
CA ASN A 466 -17.18 0.09 -6.81
C ASN A 466 -16.48 -0.83 -5.79
N VAL A 467 -15.86 -1.91 -6.28
CA VAL A 467 -15.09 -2.87 -5.49
C VAL A 467 -13.87 -3.31 -6.29
N VAL A 468 -12.72 -3.43 -5.62
CA VAL A 468 -11.46 -3.90 -6.21
C VAL A 468 -10.74 -4.85 -5.26
N GLU A 469 -10.10 -5.88 -5.80
CA GLU A 469 -9.27 -6.80 -5.03
C GLU A 469 -7.93 -6.16 -4.63
N PHE A 470 -7.44 -6.53 -3.46
CA PHE A 470 -6.08 -6.25 -3.02
C PHE A 470 -5.56 -7.39 -2.15
N SER A 471 -4.25 -7.48 -1.99
CA SER A 471 -3.63 -8.44 -1.09
C SER A 471 -2.29 -7.93 -0.56
N GLY A 472 -1.59 -8.76 0.21
CA GLY A 472 -0.34 -8.39 0.87
C GLY A 472 0.67 -7.83 -0.13
N SER A 473 1.41 -6.78 0.25
CA SER A 473 2.38 -6.04 -0.57
C SER A 473 1.81 -5.19 -1.72
N GLU A 474 0.50 -5.23 -1.98
CA GLU A 474 -0.12 -4.36 -2.98
C GLU A 474 -0.46 -2.97 -2.40
N ALA A 475 -0.42 -2.00 -3.30
CA ALA A 475 -1.02 -0.69 -3.13
C ALA A 475 -1.99 -0.45 -4.29
N LEU A 476 -3.19 0.02 -3.99
CA LEU A 476 -4.16 0.48 -4.98
C LEU A 476 -4.76 1.81 -4.54
N ASP A 477 -5.33 2.51 -5.51
CA ASP A 477 -5.92 3.82 -5.32
C ASP A 477 -7.36 3.80 -5.82
N ALA A 478 -8.32 4.13 -4.95
CA ALA A 478 -9.68 4.42 -5.32
C ALA A 478 -9.83 5.92 -5.59
N PHE A 479 -9.99 6.30 -6.86
CA PHE A 479 -10.16 7.68 -7.31
C PHE A 479 -11.63 8.04 -7.38
N ILE A 480 -12.23 8.36 -6.25
CA ILE A 480 -13.63 8.75 -6.15
C ILE A 480 -13.78 10.17 -6.73
N PRO A 481 -14.52 10.36 -7.84
CA PRO A 481 -14.60 11.65 -8.51
C PRO A 481 -15.40 12.69 -7.72
N ALA A 482 -16.36 12.25 -6.92
CA ALA A 482 -17.20 13.10 -6.09
C ALA A 482 -17.70 12.35 -4.84
N ALA A 483 -17.41 12.90 -3.66
CA ALA A 483 -17.99 12.45 -2.40
C ALA A 483 -19.51 12.63 -2.41
N GLY A 484 -20.24 11.59 -1.99
CA GLY A 484 -21.69 11.47 -2.09
C GLY A 484 -22.19 10.83 -3.40
N GLY A 485 -21.27 10.24 -4.17
CA GLY A 485 -21.52 9.64 -5.47
C GLY A 485 -21.95 10.65 -6.55
N PRO A 486 -22.49 10.18 -7.69
CA PRO A 486 -22.91 11.04 -8.80
C PRO A 486 -23.95 12.12 -8.43
N TYR A 487 -24.66 11.92 -7.32
CA TYR A 487 -25.69 12.84 -6.82
C TYR A 487 -25.25 13.68 -5.62
N GLN A 488 -23.97 13.59 -5.21
CA GLN A 488 -23.36 14.38 -4.13
C GLN A 488 -24.20 14.39 -2.85
N ARG A 489 -24.73 13.21 -2.48
CA ARG A 489 -25.61 13.07 -1.32
C ARG A 489 -24.77 13.09 -0.04
N THR A 490 -25.23 13.88 0.92
CA THR A 490 -24.62 13.95 2.26
C THR A 490 -25.05 12.77 3.10
N GLY A 491 -24.16 12.24 3.92
CA GLY A 491 -24.41 11.09 4.78
C GLY A 491 -23.13 10.34 5.11
N ASP A 492 -23.26 9.33 5.96
CA ASP A 492 -22.19 8.37 6.23
C ASP A 492 -22.36 7.17 5.30
N TYR A 493 -21.33 6.88 4.53
CA TYR A 493 -21.23 5.73 3.64
C TYR A 493 -20.22 4.74 4.22
N VAL A 494 -20.47 3.44 4.07
CA VAL A 494 -19.52 2.43 4.55
C VAL A 494 -18.43 2.21 3.51
N TRP A 495 -17.17 2.38 3.92
CA TRP A 495 -16.07 1.68 3.26
C TRP A 495 -15.79 0.40 4.03
N SER A 496 -15.50 -0.70 3.34
CA SER A 496 -15.22 -1.98 3.99
C SER A 496 -14.44 -2.94 3.12
N ASN A 497 -13.88 -3.97 3.77
CA ASN A 497 -13.53 -5.20 3.09
C ASN A 497 -14.83 -5.98 2.75
N GLN A 498 -15.17 -6.04 1.46
CA GLN A 498 -16.37 -6.69 0.92
C GLN A 498 -16.34 -8.22 1.06
N ARG A 499 -15.24 -8.82 1.50
CA ARG A 499 -15.26 -10.17 2.05
C ARG A 499 -15.87 -10.11 3.45
N LEU A 500 -17.14 -10.50 3.55
CA LEU A 500 -17.95 -10.36 4.77
C LEU A 500 -17.24 -10.78 6.07
N PRO A 501 -16.51 -11.90 6.17
CA PRO A 501 -15.80 -12.27 7.41
C PRO A 501 -14.79 -11.22 7.89
N TYR A 502 -14.16 -10.47 6.99
CA TYR A 502 -13.22 -9.39 7.34
C TYR A 502 -13.93 -8.12 7.77
N SER A 503 -15.07 -7.80 7.15
CA SER A 503 -15.93 -6.72 7.62
C SER A 503 -16.45 -7.04 9.03
N GLN A 504 -16.88 -8.29 9.27
CA GLN A 504 -17.33 -8.78 10.58
C GLN A 504 -16.25 -8.73 11.65
N SER A 505 -14.99 -8.99 11.29
CA SER A 505 -13.85 -8.87 12.21
C SER A 505 -13.35 -7.44 12.40
N GLY A 506 -13.94 -6.47 11.71
CA GLY A 506 -13.75 -5.04 11.98
C GLY A 506 -12.97 -4.25 10.93
N GLN A 507 -12.80 -4.76 9.71
CA GLN A 507 -12.22 -4.02 8.58
C GLN A 507 -13.26 -3.19 7.82
N TRP A 508 -13.83 -2.19 8.48
CA TRP A 508 -14.78 -1.24 7.89
C TRP A 508 -14.71 0.11 8.61
N GLY A 509 -15.25 1.16 8.00
CA GLY A 509 -15.39 2.48 8.61
C GLY A 509 -16.25 3.39 7.74
N TYR A 510 -16.19 4.70 7.99
CA TYR A 510 -17.03 5.67 7.28
C TYR A 510 -16.26 6.50 6.25
N LEU A 511 -16.88 6.70 5.09
CA LEU A 511 -16.73 7.90 4.29
C LEU A 511 -17.89 8.83 4.64
N ARG A 512 -17.60 9.85 5.45
CA ARG A 512 -18.55 10.85 5.91
C ARG A 512 -18.59 12.03 4.95
N VAL A 513 -19.71 12.15 4.24
CA VAL A 513 -19.97 13.20 3.25
C VAL A 513 -20.75 14.34 3.90
N LEU A 514 -20.05 15.44 4.11
CA LEU A 514 -20.52 16.61 4.80
C LEU A 514 -21.24 17.58 3.85
N PRO A 515 -22.30 18.28 4.30
CA PRO A 515 -22.82 19.43 3.57
C PRO A 515 -21.71 20.46 3.31
N GLY A 516 -21.68 21.13 2.16
CA GLY A 516 -20.63 22.12 1.85
C GLY A 516 -20.51 23.29 2.85
N SER A 517 -21.54 23.54 3.66
CA SER A 517 -21.52 24.54 4.73
C SER A 517 -20.95 24.04 6.07
N ASP A 518 -20.68 22.73 6.20
CA ASP A 518 -20.13 22.14 7.43
C ASP A 518 -18.69 22.60 7.65
N GLN A 519 -18.36 22.91 8.91
CA GLN A 519 -17.07 23.49 9.29
C GLN A 519 -16.13 22.53 10.02
N ARG A 520 -16.48 21.23 10.11
CA ARG A 520 -15.60 20.20 10.68
C ARG A 520 -14.28 20.07 9.92
N ILE A 521 -14.31 20.32 8.61
CA ILE A 521 -13.14 20.40 7.74
C ILE A 521 -13.23 21.68 6.90
N LEU A 522 -12.08 22.17 6.45
CA LEU A 522 -11.96 23.30 5.54
C LEU A 522 -12.31 22.88 4.10
N PRO A 523 -12.93 23.76 3.30
CA PRO A 523 -13.17 23.49 1.88
C PRO A 523 -11.86 23.44 1.08
N LEU A 524 -11.80 22.59 0.05
CA LEU A 524 -10.63 22.41 -0.81
C LEU A 524 -10.19 23.70 -1.54
N ASP A 525 -11.14 24.56 -1.93
CA ASP A 525 -10.85 25.82 -2.63
C ASP A 525 -10.51 27.00 -1.70
N GLY A 526 -10.44 26.77 -0.38
CA GLY A 526 -10.03 27.79 0.60
C GLY A 526 -11.03 28.94 0.82
N ARG A 527 -12.15 28.99 0.09
CA ARG A 527 -13.29 29.86 0.37
C ARG A 527 -14.36 29.08 1.09
N ALA A 528 -14.71 29.48 2.32
CA ALA A 528 -15.99 29.10 2.91
C ALA A 528 -17.10 29.48 1.92
N PRO A 529 -18.00 28.57 1.54
CA PRO A 529 -19.08 28.93 0.64
C PRO A 529 -19.94 29.97 1.35
N GLY A 530 -19.89 31.21 0.84
CA GLY A 530 -20.92 32.20 1.14
C GLY A 530 -22.23 31.60 0.67
N GLY A 531 -23.12 31.28 1.62
CA GLY A 531 -24.36 30.56 1.36
C GLY A 531 -25.16 31.16 0.21
N LYS A 532 -25.05 30.55 -0.96
CA LYS A 532 -26.00 30.67 -2.06
C LYS A 532 -26.08 29.31 -2.73
N GLU A 533 -27.10 28.54 -2.36
CA GLU A 533 -27.57 27.44 -3.19
C GLU A 533 -27.97 28.01 -4.56
N ALA A 534 -27.23 27.65 -5.59
CA ALA A 534 -27.72 27.78 -6.95
C ALA A 534 -28.70 26.64 -7.20
N LYS A 535 -30.00 26.93 -7.25
CA LYS A 535 -30.97 26.02 -7.85
C LYS A 535 -30.61 25.86 -9.33
N LEU A 536 -30.28 24.65 -9.75
CA LEU A 536 -30.17 24.31 -11.17
C LEU A 536 -31.49 24.66 -11.88
N PRO A 537 -31.47 25.33 -13.04
CA PRO A 537 -32.62 25.34 -13.93
C PRO A 537 -32.94 23.89 -14.30
N HIS A 538 -34.22 23.55 -14.22
CA HIS A 538 -34.73 22.25 -14.63
C HIS A 538 -34.49 22.08 -16.14
N GLU A 539 -33.37 21.49 -16.55
CA GLU A 539 -33.23 20.99 -17.91
C GLU A 539 -34.15 19.80 -18.05
N GLN A 540 -35.05 19.88 -19.03
CA GLN A 540 -35.95 18.79 -19.36
C GLN A 540 -35.14 17.54 -19.66
N VAL A 541 -35.30 16.53 -18.80
CA VAL A 541 -34.83 15.17 -19.05
C VAL A 541 -35.46 14.72 -20.36
N VAL A 542 -34.66 14.69 -21.43
CA VAL A 542 -35.02 13.91 -22.62
C VAL A 542 -34.95 12.46 -22.19
N LEU A 543 -36.11 11.87 -21.92
CA LEU A 543 -36.27 10.43 -21.73
C LEU A 543 -35.71 9.72 -22.97
N ILE A 544 -34.49 9.20 -22.85
CA ILE A 544 -33.95 8.24 -23.81
C ILE A 544 -34.81 6.99 -23.65
N LYS A 545 -35.76 6.79 -24.56
CA LYS A 545 -36.51 5.54 -24.65
C LYS A 545 -35.55 4.42 -25.08
N PRO A 546 -35.64 3.22 -24.47
CA PRO A 546 -34.92 2.06 -24.98
C PRO A 546 -35.35 1.82 -26.43
N VAL A 547 -34.37 1.58 -27.31
CA VAL A 547 -34.65 1.14 -28.67
C VAL A 547 -35.03 -0.32 -28.57
N ASP A 548 -36.28 -0.65 -28.88
CA ASP A 548 -36.73 -2.04 -29.02
C ASP A 548 -35.81 -2.76 -30.00
N LEU A 549 -35.20 -3.86 -29.52
CA LEU A 549 -34.47 -4.81 -30.35
C LEU A 549 -35.43 -5.36 -31.41
N LYS A 550 -35.10 -5.13 -32.69
CA LYS A 550 -35.66 -5.87 -33.83
C LYS A 550 -34.70 -6.95 -34.27
#